data_AF-A0A1W0D1B8-F1
#
_entry.id   AF-A0A1W0D1B8-F1
#
_cell.length_a   1.000
_cell.length_b   1.000
_cell.length_c   1.000
_cell.angle_alpha   90.00
_cell.angle_beta   90.00
_cell.angle_gamma   90.00
#
_symmetry.space_group_name_H-M   'P 1'
#
loop_
_entity.id
_entity.type
_entity.pdbx_description
1 polymer ?
#
loop_
_entity_poly.entity_id
_entity_poly.type
_entity_poly.pdbx_seq_one_letter_code
_entity_poly.pdbx_strand_id
1 'polypeptide(L)'
;MKQRNTEEASLASTFPQWAQDLNTGLSFISSIVTIYVLIEVKSIKNSFLRKARLPEIIRDLSKAGSILSSTLNDLPAQRNAFHCQIKIAASLIQSTIKILPKEEKKEIERVHSKLAIAASDFNHPRLSHADALWDLYSDIQSTISSMRQLVKNVKWE
;
A
#
# COMPACT_ATOMS: atom_id res chain seq x y z
N MET A 1 52.59 -51.79 -39.81
CA MET A 1 52.03 -50.92 -38.75
C MET A 1 51.62 -49.60 -39.38
N LYS A 2 50.31 -49.38 -39.58
CA LYS A 2 49.75 -48.21 -40.28
C LYS A 2 48.93 -47.43 -39.25
N GLN A 3 49.52 -46.36 -38.70
CA GLN A 3 48.81 -45.45 -37.81
C GLN A 3 47.73 -44.72 -38.61
N ARG A 4 46.48 -44.90 -38.19
CA ARG A 4 45.29 -44.27 -38.75
C ARG A 4 44.99 -43.08 -37.85
N ASN A 5 45.54 -41.91 -38.18
CA ASN A 5 45.15 -40.66 -37.54
C ASN A 5 43.76 -40.30 -38.08
N THR A 6 42.73 -40.57 -37.29
CA THR A 6 41.40 -39.99 -37.49
C THR A 6 41.47 -38.52 -37.08
N GLU A 7 41.68 -37.65 -38.07
CA GLU A 7 41.33 -36.24 -37.98
C GLU A 7 39.81 -36.15 -37.85
N GLU A 8 39.32 -36.16 -36.61
CA GLU A 8 38.02 -35.58 -36.31
C GLU A 8 38.15 -34.07 -36.55
N ALA A 9 37.93 -33.66 -37.80
CA ALA A 9 37.73 -32.28 -38.17
C ALA A 9 36.48 -31.79 -37.44
N SER A 10 36.68 -31.31 -36.22
CA SER A 10 35.69 -30.55 -35.48
C SER A 10 35.25 -29.41 -36.38
N LEU A 11 34.01 -29.45 -36.85
CA LEU A 11 33.36 -28.33 -37.50
C LEU A 11 33.17 -27.24 -36.45
N ALA A 12 34.26 -26.57 -36.09
CA ALA A 12 34.27 -25.40 -35.23
C ALA A 12 33.52 -24.32 -36.01
N SER A 13 32.22 -24.17 -35.71
CA SER A 13 31.41 -23.11 -36.30
C SER A 13 32.11 -21.79 -36.00
N THR A 14 32.71 -21.18 -37.02
CA THR A 14 33.38 -19.89 -36.91
C THR A 14 32.30 -18.81 -36.87
N PHE A 15 31.53 -18.81 -35.79
CA PHE A 15 30.54 -17.77 -35.56
C PHE A 15 31.30 -16.47 -35.30
N PRO A 16 30.99 -15.37 -36.00
CA PRO A 16 31.74 -14.14 -35.84
C PRO A 16 31.63 -13.61 -34.40
N GLN A 17 32.76 -13.28 -33.77
CA GLN A 17 32.80 -12.76 -32.40
C GLN A 17 31.87 -11.55 -32.22
N TRP A 18 31.82 -10.66 -33.21
CA TRP A 18 30.94 -9.48 -33.18
C TRP A 18 29.46 -9.85 -33.06
N ALA A 19 29.03 -10.97 -33.66
CA ALA A 19 27.66 -11.43 -33.59
C ALA A 19 27.34 -12.04 -32.22
N GLN A 20 28.33 -12.68 -31.56
CA GLN A 20 28.20 -13.17 -30.20
C GLN A 20 28.11 -12.02 -29.18
N ASP A 21 28.88 -10.96 -29.38
CA ASP A 21 28.86 -9.76 -28.54
C ASP A 21 27.52 -9.01 -28.69
N LEU A 22 27.00 -8.88 -29.91
CA LEU A 22 25.67 -8.31 -30.16
C LEU A 22 24.55 -9.13 -29.50
N ASN A 23 24.61 -10.46 -29.60
CA ASN A 23 23.61 -11.32 -28.98
C ASN A 23 23.61 -11.20 -27.45
N THR A 24 24.79 -11.07 -26.86
CA THR A 24 24.96 -10.83 -25.41
C THR A 24 24.39 -9.46 -25.01
N GLY A 25 24.68 -8.41 -25.78
CA GLY A 25 24.14 -7.07 -25.56
C GLY A 25 22.61 -7.00 -25.69
N LEU A 26 22.05 -7.65 -26.71
CA LEU A 26 20.61 -7.71 -26.92
C LEU A 26 19.90 -8.47 -25.80
N SER A 27 20.51 -9.54 -25.30
CA SER A 27 19.98 -10.31 -24.16
C SER A 27 19.94 -9.46 -22.89
N PHE A 28 20.96 -8.63 -22.66
CA PHE A 28 21.00 -7.71 -21.52
C PHE A 28 19.91 -6.63 -21.61
N ILE A 29 19.73 -6.04 -22.79
CA ILE A 29 18.66 -5.06 -23.04
C ILE A 29 17.28 -5.70 -22.83
N SER A 30 17.07 -6.91 -23.35
CA SER A 30 15.83 -7.66 -23.18
C SER A 30 15.51 -7.94 -21.71
N SER A 31 16.54 -8.22 -20.90
CA SER A 31 16.41 -8.38 -19.44
C SER A 31 15.97 -7.09 -18.76
N ILE A 32 16.58 -5.94 -19.10
CA ILE A 32 16.21 -4.63 -18.55
C ILE A 32 14.76 -4.29 -18.91
N VAL A 33 14.35 -4.49 -20.17
CA VAL A 33 12.98 -4.25 -20.61
C VAL A 33 12.00 -5.13 -19.81
N THR A 34 12.36 -6.39 -19.58
CA THR A 34 11.53 -7.30 -18.77
C THR A 34 11.36 -6.80 -17.33
N ILE A 35 12.45 -6.37 -16.68
CA ILE A 35 12.40 -5.78 -15.33
C ILE A 35 11.52 -4.52 -15.31
N TYR A 36 11.67 -3.65 -16.31
CA TYR A 36 10.89 -2.43 -16.42
C TYR A 36 9.39 -2.74 -16.55
N VAL A 37 9.00 -3.65 -17.43
CA VAL A 37 7.60 -4.08 -17.60
C VAL A 37 7.04 -4.69 -16.31
N LEU A 38 7.83 -5.47 -15.56
CA LEU A 38 7.39 -6.02 -14.28
C LEU A 38 7.09 -4.93 -13.24
N ILE A 39 7.89 -3.86 -13.21
CA ILE A 39 7.65 -2.71 -12.34
C ILE A 39 6.36 -1.99 -12.75
N GLU A 40 6.16 -1.78 -14.05
CA GLU A 40 4.98 -1.09 -14.59
C GLU A 40 3.69 -1.87 -14.32
N VAL A 41 3.68 -3.18 -14.60
CA VAL A 41 2.54 -4.07 -14.32
C VAL A 41 2.18 -4.06 -12.84
N LYS A 42 3.19 -4.03 -11.95
CA LYS A 42 2.96 -3.94 -10.51
C LYS A 42 2.34 -2.59 -10.12
N SER A 43 2.77 -1.49 -10.75
CA SER A 43 2.18 -0.16 -10.55
C SER A 43 0.71 -0.13 -10.96
N ILE A 44 0.40 -0.66 -12.16
CA ILE A 44 -0.96 -0.76 -12.70
C ILE A 44 -1.86 -1.61 -11.78
N LYS A 45 -1.38 -2.78 -11.36
CA LYS A 45 -2.11 -3.67 -10.44
C LYS A 45 -2.45 -2.95 -9.13
N ASN A 46 -1.50 -2.21 -8.57
CA ASN A 46 -1.73 -1.44 -7.34
C ASN A 46 -2.74 -0.31 -7.58
N SER A 47 -2.73 0.35 -8.73
CA SER A 47 -3.73 1.37 -9.10
C SER A 47 -5.14 0.78 -9.15
N PHE A 48 -5.33 -0.36 -9.81
CA PHE A 48 -6.62 -1.07 -9.82
C PHE A 48 -7.08 -1.47 -8.41
N LEU A 49 -6.15 -1.99 -7.58
CA LEU A 49 -6.46 -2.36 -6.20
C LEU A 49 -6.92 -1.16 -5.37
N ARG A 50 -6.26 0.00 -5.52
CA ARG A 50 -6.70 1.26 -4.89
C ARG A 50 -8.09 1.64 -5.37
N LYS A 51 -8.31 1.69 -6.68
CA LYS A 51 -9.58 2.11 -7.29
C LYS A 51 -10.77 1.28 -6.80
N ALA A 52 -10.58 -0.02 -6.61
CA ALA A 52 -11.61 -0.92 -6.11
C ALA A 52 -11.80 -0.84 -4.58
N ARG A 53 -10.71 -0.88 -3.80
CA ARG A 53 -10.76 -1.10 -2.35
C ARG A 53 -10.91 0.18 -1.52
N LEU A 54 -10.36 1.30 -2.00
CA LEU A 54 -10.38 2.58 -1.26
C LEU A 54 -11.82 3.09 -1.01
N PRO A 55 -12.76 3.02 -1.98
CA PRO A 55 -14.16 3.40 -1.74
C PRO A 55 -14.86 2.56 -0.66
N GLU A 56 -14.57 1.25 -0.61
CA GLU A 56 -15.13 0.36 0.41
C GLU A 56 -14.61 0.71 1.81
N ILE A 57 -13.29 0.93 1.93
CA ILE A 57 -12.68 1.34 3.20
C ILE A 57 -13.24 2.69 3.67
N ILE A 58 -13.39 3.66 2.75
CA ILE A 58 -14.00 4.97 3.08
C ILE A 58 -15.42 4.79 3.60
N ARG A 59 -16.21 3.90 3.00
CA ARG A 59 -17.60 3.64 3.43
C ARG A 59 -17.61 3.05 4.84
N ASP A 60 -16.76 2.09 5.12
CA ASP A 60 -16.74 1.41 6.42
C ASP A 60 -16.11 2.30 7.52
N LEU A 61 -15.10 3.10 7.18
CA LEU A 61 -14.53 4.11 8.07
C LEU A 61 -15.54 5.23 8.37
N SER A 62 -16.35 5.63 7.38
CA SER A 62 -17.44 6.59 7.57
C SER A 62 -18.51 6.04 8.51
N LYS A 63 -18.88 4.76 8.41
CA LYS A 63 -19.80 4.12 9.36
C LYS A 63 -19.24 4.10 10.77
N ALA A 64 -17.98 3.70 10.92
CA ALA A 64 -17.28 3.71 12.20
C ALA A 64 -17.26 5.13 12.79
N GLY A 65 -16.97 6.14 11.97
CA GLY A 65 -17.00 7.55 12.36
C GLY A 65 -18.39 8.04 12.80
N SER A 66 -19.46 7.62 12.12
CA SER A 66 -20.83 7.96 12.54
C SER A 66 -21.19 7.36 13.90
N ILE A 67 -20.83 6.10 14.14
CA ILE A 67 -21.03 5.45 15.45
C ILE A 67 -20.15 6.11 16.51
N LEU A 68 -18.93 6.51 16.14
CA LEU A 68 -18.02 7.21 17.03
C LEU A 68 -18.62 8.56 17.47
N SER A 69 -19.20 9.32 16.54
CA SER A 69 -19.86 10.60 16.85
C SER A 69 -21.08 10.41 17.76
N SER A 70 -21.90 9.38 17.56
CA SER A 70 -23.04 9.12 18.45
C SER A 70 -22.60 8.68 19.85
N THR A 71 -21.58 7.82 19.93
CA THR A 71 -21.04 7.32 21.22
C THR A 71 -20.25 8.39 21.99
N LEU A 72 -19.73 9.41 21.30
CA LEU A 72 -18.98 10.51 21.90
C LEU A 72 -19.87 11.43 22.75
N ASN A 73 -21.14 11.61 22.35
CA ASN A 73 -22.11 12.41 23.11
C ASN A 73 -22.51 11.74 24.45
N ASP A 74 -22.49 10.40 24.50
CA ASP A 74 -22.89 9.58 25.67
C ASP A 74 -21.70 8.83 26.30
N LEU A 75 -20.50 9.45 26.25
CA LEU A 75 -19.23 8.77 26.54
C LEU A 75 -19.15 8.01 27.88
N PRO A 76 -19.70 8.51 29.00
CA PRO A 76 -19.63 7.78 30.27
C PRO A 76 -20.35 6.42 30.19
N ALA A 77 -21.46 6.34 29.44
CA ALA A 77 -22.27 5.14 29.30
C ALA A 77 -21.79 4.22 28.17
N GLN A 78 -21.22 4.78 27.09
CA GLN A 78 -20.88 4.02 25.87
C GLN A 78 -19.37 3.87 25.64
N ARG A 79 -18.56 4.00 26.69
CA ARG A 79 -17.09 3.97 26.63
C ARG A 79 -16.50 2.77 25.85
N ASN A 80 -17.01 1.57 26.12
CA ASN A 80 -16.54 0.35 25.45
C ASN A 80 -16.89 0.32 23.96
N ALA A 81 -18.06 0.84 23.59
CA ALA A 81 -18.49 0.94 22.20
C ALA A 81 -17.59 1.93 21.45
N PHE A 82 -17.29 3.09 22.05
CA PHE A 82 -16.37 4.07 21.50
C PHE A 82 -14.96 3.48 21.28
N HIS A 83 -14.42 2.79 22.28
CA HIS A 83 -13.11 2.13 22.17
C HIS A 83 -13.07 1.06 21.06
N CYS A 84 -14.14 0.27 20.93
CA CYS A 84 -14.27 -0.71 19.85
C CYS A 84 -14.24 -0.04 18.47
N GLN A 85 -14.96 1.07 18.30
CA GLN A 85 -14.96 1.81 17.03
C GLN A 85 -13.59 2.41 16.69
N ILE A 86 -12.82 2.88 17.68
CA ILE A 86 -11.43 3.31 17.46
C ILE A 86 -10.56 2.15 16.95
N LYS A 87 -10.69 0.96 17.55
CA LYS A 87 -9.95 -0.23 17.08
C LYS A 87 -10.28 -0.60 15.64
N ILE A 88 -11.56 -0.54 15.28
CA ILE A 88 -12.04 -0.78 13.91
C ILE A 88 -11.44 0.26 12.96
N ALA A 89 -11.53 1.55 13.31
CA ALA A 89 -10.97 2.63 12.51
C ALA A 89 -9.45 2.50 12.31
N ALA A 90 -8.71 2.16 13.37
CA ALA A 90 -7.27 1.92 13.31
C ALA A 90 -6.94 0.77 12.34
N SER A 91 -7.66 -0.36 12.42
CA SER A 91 -7.46 -1.51 11.53
C SER A 91 -7.76 -1.17 10.06
N LEU A 92 -8.85 -0.43 9.80
CA LEU A 92 -9.22 0.04 8.46
C LEU A 92 -8.14 0.95 7.87
N ILE A 93 -7.64 1.91 8.65
CA ILE A 93 -6.57 2.81 8.23
C ILE A 93 -5.27 2.02 7.98
N GLN A 94 -4.93 1.06 8.83
CA GLN A 94 -3.77 0.18 8.64
C GLN A 94 -3.84 -0.57 7.30
N SER A 95 -5.03 -1.05 6.93
CA SER A 95 -5.23 -1.72 5.64
C SER A 95 -5.04 -0.77 4.45
N THR A 96 -5.38 0.51 4.63
CA THR A 96 -5.23 1.56 3.62
C THR A 96 -3.76 1.93 3.39
N ILE A 97 -2.96 1.99 4.45
CA ILE A 97 -1.52 2.32 4.39
C ILE A 97 -0.75 1.36 3.46
N LYS A 98 -1.22 0.12 3.30
CA LYS A 98 -0.58 -0.88 2.42
C LYS A 98 -0.83 -0.64 0.92
N ILE A 99 -1.87 0.12 0.58
CA ILE A 99 -2.30 0.34 -0.82
C ILE A 99 -2.00 1.75 -1.32
N LEU A 100 -1.76 2.71 -0.42
CA LEU A 100 -1.51 4.11 -0.74
C LEU A 100 -0.13 4.38 -1.36
N PRO A 101 -0.01 5.42 -2.21
CA PRO A 101 1.28 5.93 -2.68
C PRO A 101 2.09 6.56 -1.53
N LYS A 102 3.40 6.69 -1.70
CA LYS A 102 4.33 7.07 -0.60
C LYS A 102 4.06 8.46 -0.05
N GLU A 103 3.62 9.37 -0.91
CA GLU A 103 3.39 10.79 -0.64
C GLU A 103 2.28 10.97 0.40
N GLU A 104 1.17 10.25 0.22
CA GLU A 104 -0.03 10.32 1.07
C GLU A 104 0.05 9.40 2.29
N LYS A 105 0.88 8.35 2.19
CA LYS A 105 1.07 7.37 3.26
C LYS A 105 1.52 8.01 4.58
N LYS A 106 2.39 9.02 4.53
CA LYS A 106 2.97 9.65 5.74
C LYS A 106 1.93 10.30 6.63
N GLU A 107 0.99 11.04 6.05
CA GLU A 107 -0.06 11.71 6.81
C GLU A 107 -1.00 10.69 7.47
N ILE A 108 -1.39 9.68 6.70
CA ILE A 108 -2.29 8.62 7.16
C ILE A 108 -1.62 7.72 8.21
N GLU A 109 -0.32 7.47 8.10
CA GLU A 109 0.49 6.78 9.11
C GLU A 109 0.54 7.54 10.44
N ARG A 110 0.60 8.88 10.41
CA ARG A 110 0.56 9.69 11.62
C ARG A 110 -0.77 9.54 12.35
N VAL A 111 -1.89 9.61 11.61
CA VAL A 111 -3.23 9.41 12.19
C VAL A 111 -3.40 7.99 12.71
N HIS A 112 -2.96 6.99 11.95
CA HIS A 112 -2.95 5.59 12.39
C HIS A 112 -2.18 5.41 13.70
N SER A 113 -1.02 6.04 13.85
CA SER A 113 -0.20 5.91 15.06
C SER A 113 -0.93 6.48 16.29
N LYS A 114 -1.61 7.62 16.16
CA LYS A 114 -2.45 8.18 17.23
C LYS A 114 -3.61 7.23 17.59
N LEU A 115 -4.29 6.71 16.57
CA LEU A 115 -5.42 5.79 16.77
C LEU A 115 -4.98 4.44 17.34
N ALA A 116 -3.81 3.93 16.96
CA ALA A 116 -3.25 2.70 17.48
C ALA A 116 -2.92 2.82 18.98
N ILE A 117 -2.36 3.96 19.40
CA ILE A 117 -2.13 4.26 20.82
C ILE A 117 -3.46 4.31 21.58
N ALA A 118 -4.46 5.01 21.03
CA ALA A 118 -5.78 5.08 21.65
C ALA A 118 -6.52 3.73 21.67
N ALA A 119 -6.28 2.89 20.68
CA ALA A 119 -6.80 1.52 20.59
C ALA A 119 -6.13 0.59 21.62
N SER A 120 -4.84 0.74 21.89
CA SER A 120 -4.13 -0.09 22.86
C SER A 120 -4.34 0.36 24.30
N ASP A 121 -4.35 1.67 24.55
CA ASP A 121 -4.43 2.23 25.90
C ASP A 121 -5.48 3.35 25.96
N PHE A 122 -6.74 2.96 26.11
CA PHE A 122 -7.87 3.88 26.22
C PHE A 122 -7.97 4.57 27.60
N ASN A 123 -7.22 4.07 28.59
CA ASN A 123 -7.13 4.67 29.92
C ASN A 123 -5.98 5.69 30.02
N HIS A 124 -5.23 5.89 28.94
CA HIS A 124 -4.12 6.82 28.91
C HIS A 124 -4.58 8.24 29.31
N PRO A 125 -3.87 8.96 30.19
CA PRO A 125 -4.29 10.29 30.69
C PRO A 125 -4.60 11.32 29.59
N ARG A 126 -3.94 11.18 28.44
CA ARG A 126 -4.17 11.99 27.24
C ARG A 126 -5.57 11.82 26.62
N LEU A 127 -6.27 10.74 26.92
CA LEU A 127 -7.60 10.40 26.40
C LEU A 127 -8.71 10.58 27.44
N SER A 128 -8.35 10.98 28.66
CA SER A 128 -9.31 11.24 29.73
C SER A 128 -10.13 12.51 29.52
N HIS A 129 -9.73 13.35 28.57
CA HIS A 129 -10.37 14.63 28.27
C HIS A 129 -11.24 14.47 27.04
N ALA A 130 -12.48 14.98 27.09
CA ALA A 130 -13.42 14.91 25.98
C ALA A 130 -12.85 15.56 24.69
N ASP A 131 -12.08 16.65 24.83
CA ASP A 131 -11.44 17.35 23.71
C ASP A 131 -10.48 16.43 22.93
N ALA A 132 -9.71 15.60 23.62
CA ALA A 132 -8.79 14.67 22.97
C ALA A 132 -9.52 13.57 22.16
N LEU A 133 -10.74 13.22 22.56
CA LEU A 133 -11.58 12.28 21.85
C LEU A 133 -12.23 12.92 20.62
N TRP A 134 -12.60 14.20 20.72
CA TRP A 134 -13.01 15.02 19.57
C TRP A 134 -11.87 15.19 18.56
N ASP A 135 -10.62 15.38 19.03
CA ASP A 135 -9.45 15.45 18.16
C ASP A 135 -9.26 14.14 17.37
N LEU A 136 -9.41 12.99 18.02
CA LEU A 136 -9.34 11.68 17.35
C LEU A 136 -10.45 11.51 16.31
N TYR A 137 -11.67 11.93 16.64
CA TYR A 137 -12.78 11.93 15.68
C TYR A 137 -12.48 12.84 14.49
N SER A 138 -11.98 14.04 14.74
CA SER A 138 -11.59 15.02 13.72
C SER A 138 -10.50 14.47 12.80
N ASP A 139 -9.47 13.83 13.37
CA ASP A 139 -8.40 13.16 12.62
C ASP A 139 -8.96 12.05 11.70
N ILE A 140 -9.94 11.27 12.16
CA ILE A 140 -10.64 10.26 11.33
C ILE A 140 -11.41 10.94 10.19
N GLN A 141 -12.16 12.00 10.45
CA GLN A 141 -12.93 12.71 9.42
C GLN A 141 -12.03 13.40 8.38
N SER A 142 -10.92 13.97 8.84
CA SER A 142 -9.87 14.50 7.96
C SER A 142 -9.32 13.41 7.07
N THR A 143 -8.98 12.24 7.64
CA THR A 143 -8.49 11.08 6.87
C THR A 143 -9.50 10.59 5.84
N ILE A 144 -10.80 10.49 6.20
CA ILE A 144 -11.87 10.14 5.25
C ILE A 144 -11.92 11.15 4.10
N SER A 145 -11.81 12.43 4.40
CA SER A 145 -11.85 13.51 3.42
C SER A 145 -10.65 13.44 2.47
N SER A 146 -9.45 13.26 3.00
CA SER A 146 -8.23 13.03 2.20
C SER A 146 -8.41 11.81 1.30
N MET A 147 -8.79 10.64 1.85
CA MET A 147 -9.02 9.43 1.06
C MET A 147 -10.07 9.62 -0.07
N ARG A 148 -11.13 10.41 0.15
CA ARG A 148 -12.10 10.74 -0.90
C ARG A 148 -11.48 11.58 -2.02
N GLN A 149 -10.59 12.52 -1.69
CA GLN A 149 -9.83 13.27 -2.70
C GLN A 149 -8.92 12.32 -3.48
N LEU A 150 -8.30 11.33 -2.82
CA LEU A 150 -7.47 10.33 -3.51
C LEU A 150 -8.27 9.51 -4.51
N VAL A 151 -9.45 9.04 -4.11
CA VAL A 151 -10.36 8.33 -5.03
C VAL A 151 -10.72 9.20 -6.23
N LYS A 152 -10.91 10.52 -6.03
CA LYS A 152 -11.19 11.45 -7.13
C LYS A 152 -9.99 11.57 -8.06
N ASN A 153 -8.78 11.70 -7.52
CA ASN A 153 -7.55 11.83 -8.31
C ASN A 153 -7.28 10.55 -9.13
N VAL A 154 -7.43 9.38 -8.52
CA VAL A 154 -7.26 8.05 -9.17
C VAL A 154 -8.29 7.80 -10.30
N LYS A 155 -9.38 8.57 -10.40
CA LYS A 155 -10.29 8.47 -11.56
C LYS A 155 -9.71 9.11 -12.83
N TRP A 156 -8.76 10.04 -12.67
CA TRP A 156 -8.17 10.81 -13.77
C TRP A 156 -6.75 10.35 -14.15
N GLU A 157 -6.19 9.42 -13.38
CA GLU A 157 -4.98 8.64 -13.71
C GLU A 157 -5.34 7.37 -14.50
#